data_AF-A0A6J6H5F1-F1
#
_entry.id   AF-A0A6J6H5F1-F1
#
_cell.length_a   1.000
_cell.length_b   1.000
_cell.length_c   1.000
_cell.angle_alpha   90.00
_cell.angle_beta   90.00
_cell.angle_gamma   90.00
#
_symmetry.space_group_name_H-M   'P 1'
#
loop_
_entity.id
_entity.type
_entity.pdbx_description
1 polymer ?
#
loop_
_entity_poly.entity_id
_entity_poly.type
_entity_poly.pdbx_seq_one_letter_code
_entity_poly.pdbx_strand_id
1 'polypeptide(L)'
;MSGDVKGEGAQILTSLDAVGNTTKAITKGIAIATAVLAATALFGAFTDAIKQAVIDAGKTAAEVGLQFQGILDVADPRNLVGLIIGAAVVFLFSGLAVNAVSRAAGAVVVEVREQFRLHPGIMKGTEKPDYARVVDICTRDSLRELVTPGLLAVMAPIAVGFGLGVGALGAYLAGAIGTGTLMAVFLSNSGGAWDNAKKMVEDGHHGGKNSDAHAATIVGDTVGDPFKDTAGPAINPLIKVMNLVGLLITPAIVSLALGGSSSKSTIISLVAVVVIIGALIRNRRQATSISI
;
A
#
# COMPACT_ATOMS: atom_id res chain seq x y z
N MET A 1 -16.26 5.12 25.51
CA MET A 1 -15.70 6.48 25.63
C MET A 1 -15.07 6.64 27.00
N SER A 2 -14.05 7.50 27.12
CA SER A 2 -13.17 7.64 28.31
C SER A 2 -13.86 7.99 29.63
N GLY A 3 -15.17 8.27 29.62
CA GLY A 3 -15.91 8.70 30.81
C GLY A 3 -15.73 10.18 31.16
N ASP A 4 -14.88 10.89 30.41
CA ASP A 4 -14.52 12.30 30.65
C ASP A 4 -15.64 13.29 30.29
N VAL A 5 -16.55 12.91 29.39
CA VAL A 5 -17.67 13.75 28.94
C VAL A 5 -18.98 13.05 29.27
N LYS A 6 -19.92 13.76 29.91
CA LYS A 6 -21.22 13.25 30.37
C LYS A 6 -22.38 14.06 29.81
N GLY A 7 -23.59 13.48 29.84
CA GLY A 7 -24.83 14.16 29.44
C GLY A 7 -24.90 14.43 27.93
N GLU A 8 -25.42 15.61 27.58
CA GLU A 8 -25.65 16.03 26.19
C GLU A 8 -24.37 16.00 25.33
N GLY A 9 -23.22 16.41 25.89
CA GLY A 9 -21.94 16.38 25.18
C GLY A 9 -21.52 14.97 24.76
N ALA A 10 -21.78 13.96 25.58
CA ALA A 10 -21.48 12.56 25.23
C ALA A 10 -22.40 12.04 24.12
N GLN A 11 -23.67 12.45 24.11
CA GLN A 11 -24.62 12.09 23.06
C GLN A 11 -24.27 12.74 21.72
N ILE A 12 -23.89 14.02 21.74
CA ILE A 12 -23.40 14.75 20.56
C ILE A 12 -22.14 14.07 20.00
N LEU A 13 -21.15 13.76 20.86
CA LEU A 13 -19.92 13.05 20.45
C LEU A 13 -20.22 11.69 19.81
N THR A 14 -21.17 10.95 20.37
CA THR A 14 -21.57 9.64 19.81
C THR A 14 -22.21 9.79 18.44
N SER A 15 -23.10 10.79 18.26
CA SER A 15 -23.72 11.11 16.98
C SER A 15 -22.67 11.54 15.93
N LEU A 16 -21.71 12.39 16.32
CA LEU A 16 -20.63 12.84 15.45
C LEU A 16 -19.69 11.70 15.05
N ASP A 17 -19.39 10.74 15.94
CA ASP A 17 -18.59 9.56 15.59
C ASP A 17 -19.29 8.68 14.55
N ALA A 18 -20.61 8.49 14.67
CA ALA A 18 -21.39 7.75 13.67
C ALA A 18 -21.37 8.41 12.28
N VAL A 19 -21.53 9.74 12.23
CA VAL A 19 -21.40 10.52 10.99
C VAL A 19 -19.97 10.46 10.45
N GLY A 20 -18.95 10.55 11.32
CA GLY A 20 -17.54 10.44 10.97
C GLY A 20 -17.19 9.09 10.34
N ASN A 21 -17.71 7.99 10.88
CA ASN A 21 -17.52 6.64 10.34
C ASN A 21 -18.12 6.51 8.93
N THR A 22 -19.32 7.02 8.71
CA THR A 22 -19.97 7.04 7.38
C THR A 22 -19.16 7.88 6.38
N THR A 23 -18.70 9.05 6.80
CA THR A 23 -17.86 9.95 5.99
C THR A 23 -16.51 9.30 5.64
N LYS A 24 -15.88 8.60 6.60
CA LYS A 24 -14.63 7.85 6.39
C LYS A 24 -14.81 6.75 5.35
N ALA A 25 -15.95 6.05 5.34
CA ALA A 25 -16.23 5.02 4.35
C ALA A 25 -16.41 5.61 2.94
N ILE A 26 -17.21 6.66 2.80
CA ILE A 26 -17.44 7.35 1.51
C ILE A 26 -16.13 7.89 0.94
N THR A 27 -15.34 8.57 1.77
CA THR A 27 -14.06 9.17 1.32
C THR A 27 -13.04 8.12 0.88
N LYS A 28 -12.99 6.94 1.53
CA LYS A 28 -12.16 5.81 1.06
C LYS A 28 -12.56 5.35 -0.34
N GLY A 29 -13.86 5.18 -0.60
CA GLY A 29 -14.38 4.80 -1.92
C GLY A 29 -14.06 5.83 -3.00
N ILE A 30 -14.27 7.11 -2.71
CA ILE A 30 -13.93 8.22 -3.63
C ILE A 30 -12.43 8.27 -3.89
N ALA A 31 -11.60 8.11 -2.86
CA ALA A 31 -10.15 8.12 -3.01
C ALA A 31 -9.66 6.98 -3.94
N ILE A 32 -10.25 5.79 -3.83
CA ILE A 32 -9.95 4.67 -4.74
C ILE A 32 -10.40 5.02 -6.15
N ALA A 33 -11.66 5.42 -6.35
CA ALA A 33 -12.19 5.71 -7.69
C ALA A 33 -11.40 6.82 -8.41
N THR A 34 -11.07 7.91 -7.71
CA THR A 34 -10.27 9.01 -8.26
C THR A 34 -8.83 8.60 -8.54
N ALA A 35 -8.25 7.71 -7.73
CA ALA A 35 -6.92 7.17 -8.00
C ALA A 35 -6.91 6.32 -9.28
N VAL A 36 -7.95 5.51 -9.52
CA VAL A 36 -8.09 4.72 -10.74
C VAL A 36 -8.22 5.61 -11.97
N LEU A 37 -9.08 6.63 -11.93
CA LEU A 37 -9.22 7.58 -13.03
C LEU A 37 -7.91 8.29 -13.36
N ALA A 38 -7.21 8.78 -12.33
CA ALA A 38 -5.90 9.41 -12.49
C ALA A 38 -4.86 8.43 -13.04
N ALA A 39 -4.87 7.18 -12.58
CA ALA A 39 -3.95 6.15 -13.04
C ALA A 39 -4.19 5.79 -14.51
N THR A 40 -5.44 5.67 -14.94
CA THR A 40 -5.81 5.44 -16.34
C THR A 40 -5.39 6.62 -17.22
N ALA A 41 -5.58 7.86 -16.76
CA ALA A 41 -5.13 9.05 -17.48
C ALA A 41 -3.59 9.09 -17.61
N LEU A 42 -2.86 8.80 -16.53
CA LEU A 42 -1.40 8.70 -16.54
C LEU A 42 -0.91 7.56 -17.43
N PHE A 43 -1.64 6.45 -17.49
CA PHE A 43 -1.33 5.34 -18.40
C PHE A 43 -1.52 5.74 -19.88
N GLY A 44 -2.58 6.50 -20.20
CA GLY A 44 -2.74 7.12 -21.52
C GLY A 44 -1.56 8.04 -21.86
N ALA A 45 -1.22 8.94 -20.93
CA ALA A 45 -0.07 9.85 -21.07
C ALA A 45 1.26 9.10 -21.24
N PHE A 46 1.41 7.93 -20.60
CA PHE A 46 2.59 7.07 -20.79
C PHE A 46 2.69 6.58 -22.23
N THR A 47 1.60 6.11 -22.85
CA THR A 47 1.64 5.68 -24.26
C THR A 47 1.98 6.82 -25.22
N ASP A 48 1.53 8.05 -24.91
CA ASP A 48 1.88 9.22 -25.70
C ASP A 48 3.34 9.65 -25.47
N ALA A 49 3.85 9.54 -24.25
CA ALA A 49 5.26 9.79 -23.94
C ALA A 49 6.19 8.83 -24.70
N ILE A 50 5.78 7.58 -24.93
CA ILE A 50 6.52 6.65 -25.80
C ILE A 50 6.62 7.22 -27.21
N LYS A 51 5.48 7.58 -27.81
CA LYS A 51 5.43 8.09 -29.20
C LYS A 51 6.27 9.35 -29.35
N GLN A 52 6.17 10.28 -28.38
CA GLN A 52 6.98 11.50 -28.39
C GLN A 52 8.47 11.19 -28.27
N ALA A 53 8.87 10.30 -27.36
CA ALA A 53 10.28 9.91 -27.22
C ALA A 53 10.87 9.26 -28.49
N VAL A 54 10.05 8.59 -29.30
CA VAL A 54 10.47 8.04 -30.60
C VAL A 54 10.69 9.15 -31.63
N ILE A 55 9.78 10.13 -31.67
CA ILE A 55 9.90 11.30 -32.54
C ILE A 55 11.16 12.10 -32.17
N ASP A 56 11.38 12.33 -30.88
CA ASP A 56 12.58 13.03 -30.37
C ASP A 56 13.88 12.29 -30.68
N ALA A 57 13.82 10.96 -30.80
CA ALA A 57 14.95 10.13 -31.25
C ALA A 57 15.17 10.15 -32.78
N GLY A 58 14.40 10.96 -33.52
CA GLY A 58 14.51 11.09 -34.98
C GLY A 58 14.03 9.87 -35.76
N LYS A 59 13.17 9.04 -35.16
CA LYS A 59 12.58 7.85 -35.78
C LYS A 59 11.11 8.06 -36.07
N THR A 60 10.60 7.37 -37.09
CA THR A 60 9.18 7.35 -37.42
C THR A 60 8.53 6.05 -36.93
N ALA A 61 7.21 6.08 -36.70
CA ALA A 61 6.45 4.92 -36.22
C ALA A 61 6.64 3.68 -37.11
N ALA A 62 6.79 3.86 -38.43
CA ALA A 62 7.00 2.78 -39.39
C ALA A 62 8.38 2.09 -39.27
N GLU A 63 9.35 2.76 -38.65
CA GLU A 63 10.74 2.27 -38.51
C GLU A 63 10.98 1.52 -37.19
N VAL A 64 9.98 1.51 -36.29
CA VAL A 64 10.11 0.97 -34.93
C VAL A 64 9.05 -0.10 -34.64
N GLY A 65 9.40 -1.04 -33.77
CA GLY A 65 8.47 -2.10 -33.35
C GLY A 65 7.23 -1.58 -32.61
N LEU A 66 6.16 -2.39 -32.56
CA LEU A 66 4.84 -2.05 -32.04
C LEU A 66 4.86 -1.34 -30.66
N GLN A 67 5.72 -1.80 -29.74
CA GLN A 67 5.86 -1.20 -28.40
C GLN A 67 6.23 0.29 -28.42
N PHE A 68 6.95 0.74 -29.44
CA PHE A 68 7.38 2.13 -29.62
C PHE A 68 6.31 2.99 -30.32
N GLN A 69 5.28 2.37 -30.88
CA GLN A 69 4.10 3.04 -31.41
C GLN A 69 3.04 3.28 -30.31
N GLY A 70 3.33 2.90 -29.06
CA GLY A 70 2.39 2.90 -27.95
C GLY A 70 1.44 1.69 -27.95
N ILE A 71 1.69 0.69 -28.80
CA ILE A 71 0.90 -0.55 -28.87
C ILE A 71 1.54 -1.59 -27.93
N LEU A 72 0.86 -1.90 -26.85
CA LEU A 72 1.32 -2.82 -25.81
C LEU A 72 0.67 -4.19 -26.00
N ASP A 73 1.24 -5.03 -26.87
CA ASP A 73 0.71 -6.37 -27.14
C ASP A 73 0.93 -7.31 -25.94
N VAL A 74 -0.16 -7.77 -25.32
CA VAL A 74 -0.12 -8.68 -24.16
C VAL A 74 0.37 -10.08 -24.56
N ALA A 75 0.26 -10.46 -25.83
CA ALA A 75 0.77 -11.75 -26.31
C ALA A 75 2.32 -11.78 -26.38
N ASP A 76 2.98 -10.63 -26.36
CA ASP A 76 4.44 -10.58 -26.26
C ASP A 76 4.89 -11.12 -24.88
N PRO A 77 5.81 -12.11 -24.84
CA PRO A 77 6.24 -12.73 -23.58
C PRO A 77 6.81 -11.73 -22.55
N ARG A 78 7.50 -10.68 -22.98
CA ARG A 78 8.08 -9.67 -22.06
C ARG A 78 6.97 -8.81 -21.47
N ASN A 79 5.97 -8.45 -22.26
CA ASN A 79 4.80 -7.71 -21.81
C ASN A 79 3.99 -8.53 -20.82
N LEU A 80 3.74 -9.81 -21.11
CA LEU A 80 3.04 -10.71 -20.18
C LEU A 80 3.79 -10.84 -18.84
N VAL A 81 5.12 -11.00 -18.87
CA VAL A 81 5.96 -11.02 -17.66
C VAL A 81 5.86 -9.70 -16.91
N GLY A 82 5.93 -8.56 -17.61
CA GLY A 82 5.76 -7.23 -17.02
C GLY A 82 4.42 -7.10 -16.28
N LEU A 83 3.32 -7.53 -16.91
CA LEU A 83 1.98 -7.52 -16.33
C LEU A 83 1.88 -8.37 -15.04
N ILE A 84 2.43 -9.58 -15.06
CA ILE A 84 2.47 -10.47 -13.89
C ILE A 84 3.29 -9.85 -12.75
N ILE A 85 4.44 -9.23 -13.07
CA ILE A 85 5.26 -8.53 -12.07
C ILE A 85 4.48 -7.35 -11.47
N GLY A 86 3.77 -6.58 -12.31
CA GLY A 86 2.93 -5.47 -11.86
C GLY A 86 1.86 -5.91 -10.86
N ALA A 87 1.15 -6.99 -11.19
CA ALA A 87 0.19 -7.61 -10.28
C ALA A 87 0.87 -8.10 -8.99
N ALA A 88 2.01 -8.78 -9.09
CA ALA A 88 2.74 -9.31 -7.94
C ALA A 88 3.23 -8.20 -6.98
N VAL A 89 3.67 -7.05 -7.49
CA VAL A 89 4.12 -5.92 -6.68
C VAL A 89 3.00 -5.38 -5.80
N VAL A 90 1.75 -5.36 -6.28
CA VAL A 90 0.59 -4.96 -5.46
C VAL A 90 0.44 -5.91 -4.26
N PHE A 91 0.43 -7.22 -4.49
CA PHE A 91 0.33 -8.21 -3.41
C PHE A 91 1.51 -8.11 -2.43
N LEU A 92 2.73 -7.95 -2.96
CA LEU A 92 3.92 -7.80 -2.14
C LEU A 92 3.85 -6.54 -1.26
N PHE A 93 3.43 -5.41 -1.83
CA PHE A 93 3.24 -4.16 -1.10
C PHE A 93 2.19 -4.31 -0.01
N SER A 94 1.02 -4.89 -0.32
CA SER A 94 -0.03 -5.13 0.67
C SER A 94 0.46 -6.01 1.82
N GLY A 95 1.17 -7.09 1.51
CA GLY A 95 1.75 -7.98 2.51
C GLY A 95 2.79 -7.28 3.39
N LEU A 96 3.66 -6.45 2.81
CA LEU A 96 4.62 -5.65 3.58
C LEU A 96 3.93 -4.67 4.52
N ALA A 97 2.88 -3.98 4.04
CA ALA A 97 2.11 -3.01 4.82
C ALA A 97 1.37 -3.69 5.99
N VAL A 98 0.71 -4.82 5.75
CA VAL A 98 0.03 -5.60 6.81
C VAL A 98 1.04 -6.09 7.84
N ASN A 99 2.15 -6.70 7.40
CA ASN A 99 3.17 -7.21 8.31
C ASN A 99 3.84 -6.12 9.15
N ALA A 100 4.03 -4.92 8.60
CA ALA A 100 4.56 -3.78 9.32
C ALA A 100 3.64 -3.37 10.49
N VAL A 101 2.33 -3.27 10.24
CA VAL A 101 1.34 -2.97 11.29
C VAL A 101 1.31 -4.08 12.34
N SER A 102 1.31 -5.35 11.93
CA SER A 102 1.29 -6.48 12.87
C SER A 102 2.49 -6.46 13.82
N ARG A 103 3.68 -6.09 13.34
CA ARG A 103 4.88 -5.96 14.17
C ARG A 103 4.77 -4.81 15.17
N ALA A 104 4.40 -3.62 14.69
CA ALA A 104 4.25 -2.45 15.56
C ALA A 104 3.16 -2.68 16.62
N ALA A 105 2.02 -3.26 16.23
CA ALA A 105 0.96 -3.63 17.15
C ALA A 105 1.43 -4.65 18.20
N GLY A 106 2.23 -5.65 17.79
CA GLY A 106 2.84 -6.61 18.71
C GLY A 106 3.73 -5.94 19.76
N ALA A 107 4.59 -5.00 19.35
CA ALA A 107 5.44 -4.25 20.26
C ALA A 107 4.62 -3.41 21.26
N VAL A 108 3.54 -2.77 20.79
CA VAL A 108 2.62 -2.03 21.66
C VAL A 108 1.93 -2.94 22.68
N VAL A 109 1.50 -4.14 22.29
CA VAL A 109 0.87 -5.11 23.22
C VAL A 109 1.84 -5.53 24.31
N VAL A 110 3.11 -5.81 23.97
CA VAL A 110 4.13 -6.17 24.96
C VAL A 110 4.37 -5.01 25.93
N GLU A 111 4.52 -3.79 25.42
CA GLU A 111 4.73 -2.60 26.25
C GLU A 111 3.55 -2.34 27.19
N VAL A 112 2.30 -2.39 26.70
CA VAL A 112 1.11 -2.17 27.53
C VAL A 112 1.00 -3.23 28.63
N ARG A 113 1.29 -4.51 28.30
CA ARG A 113 1.31 -5.59 29.29
C ARG A 113 2.38 -5.38 30.36
N GLU A 114 3.56 -4.93 29.96
CA GLU A 114 4.67 -4.67 30.87
C GLU A 114 4.35 -3.49 31.80
N GLN A 115 3.75 -2.41 31.30
CA GLN A 115 3.28 -1.31 32.14
C GLN A 115 2.23 -1.79 33.16
N PHE A 116 1.23 -2.58 32.76
CA PHE A 116 0.25 -3.12 33.71
C PHE A 116 0.87 -4.04 34.76
N ARG A 117 1.91 -4.79 34.40
CA ARG A 117 2.62 -5.70 35.31
C ARG A 117 3.48 -4.95 36.33
N LEU A 118 4.25 -3.95 35.87
CA LEU A 118 5.17 -3.17 36.70
C LEU A 118 4.45 -2.08 37.51
N HIS A 119 3.34 -1.55 37.01
CA HIS A 119 2.56 -0.48 37.62
C HIS A 119 1.09 -0.89 37.81
N PRO A 120 0.78 -1.74 38.81
CA PRO A 120 -0.60 -2.20 39.07
C PRO A 120 -1.59 -1.07 39.42
N GLY A 121 -1.10 0.11 39.78
CA GLY A 121 -1.91 1.30 40.04
C GLY A 121 -2.67 1.80 38.81
N ILE A 122 -2.19 1.46 37.60
CA ILE A 122 -2.84 1.83 36.33
C ILE A 122 -4.22 1.17 36.21
N MET A 123 -4.31 -0.14 36.45
CA MET A 123 -5.59 -0.86 36.38
C MET A 123 -6.57 -0.45 37.49
N LYS A 124 -6.05 0.11 38.59
CA LYS A 124 -6.86 0.68 39.69
C LYS A 124 -7.28 2.13 39.42
N GLY A 125 -6.77 2.75 38.36
CA GLY A 125 -7.01 4.17 38.02
C GLY A 125 -6.32 5.17 38.96
N THR A 126 -5.40 4.72 39.82
CA THR A 126 -4.68 5.57 40.78
C THR A 126 -3.38 6.13 40.21
N GLU A 127 -2.89 5.55 39.11
CA GLU A 127 -1.64 5.92 38.43
C GLU A 127 -1.91 6.08 36.93
N LYS A 128 -1.23 7.05 36.29
CA LYS A 128 -1.36 7.27 34.85
C LYS A 128 -0.36 6.39 34.07
N PRO A 129 -0.77 5.78 32.95
CA PRO A 129 0.14 5.08 32.04
C PRO A 129 1.21 6.01 31.46
N ASP A 130 2.35 5.44 31.06
CA ASP A 130 3.34 6.14 30.23
C ASP A 130 2.90 6.06 28.75
N TYR A 131 2.16 7.09 28.33
CA TYR A 131 1.72 7.24 26.95
C TYR A 131 2.88 7.55 25.98
N ALA A 132 3.93 8.25 26.44
CA ALA A 132 5.01 8.71 25.59
C ALA A 132 5.77 7.52 24.99
N ARG A 133 5.93 6.44 25.76
CA ARG A 133 6.59 5.23 25.30
C ARG A 133 5.86 4.53 24.15
N VAL A 134 4.53 4.43 24.25
CA VAL A 134 3.70 3.85 23.17
C VAL A 134 3.78 4.69 21.90
N VAL A 135 3.74 6.03 22.05
CA VAL A 135 3.88 6.97 20.92
C VAL A 135 5.25 6.82 20.25
N ASP A 136 6.33 6.70 21.03
CA ASP A 136 7.70 6.51 20.51
C ASP A 136 7.84 5.20 19.71
N ILE A 137 7.28 4.09 20.21
CA ILE A 137 7.25 2.80 19.50
C ILE A 137 6.56 2.96 18.15
N CYS A 138 5.32 3.47 18.14
CA CYS A 138 4.55 3.65 16.91
C CYS A 138 5.26 4.58 15.91
N THR A 139 5.87 5.66 16.38
CA THR A 139 6.56 6.64 15.54
C THR A 139 7.81 6.06 14.90
N ARG A 140 8.68 5.44 15.69
CA ARG A 140 9.91 4.83 15.19
C ARG A 140 9.64 3.70 14.22
N ASP A 141 8.68 2.83 14.54
CA ASP A 141 8.39 1.65 13.74
C ASP A 141 7.71 2.04 12.43
N SER A 142 6.74 2.95 12.45
CA SER A 142 6.10 3.43 11.20
C SER A 142 7.10 4.06 10.24
N LEU A 143 7.99 4.94 10.70
CA LEU A 143 9.00 5.57 9.86
C LEU A 143 9.95 4.54 9.24
N ARG A 144 10.38 3.56 10.03
CA ARG A 144 11.30 2.52 9.58
C ARG A 144 10.66 1.57 8.57
N GLU A 145 9.41 1.17 8.82
CA GLU A 145 8.71 0.19 8.00
C GLU A 145 8.29 0.74 6.64
N LEU A 146 7.98 2.04 6.55
CA LEU A 146 7.58 2.70 5.30
C LEU A 146 8.69 2.80 4.24
N VAL A 147 9.96 2.65 4.62
CA VAL A 147 11.10 2.73 3.69
C VAL A 147 11.04 1.61 2.65
N THR A 148 10.69 0.38 3.06
CA THR A 148 10.72 -0.78 2.15
C THR A 148 9.64 -0.69 1.07
N PRO A 149 8.36 -0.45 1.39
CA PRO A 149 7.31 -0.27 0.39
C PRO A 149 7.56 0.94 -0.51
N GLY A 150 8.11 2.03 0.03
CA GLY A 150 8.47 3.22 -0.75
C GLY A 150 9.56 2.95 -1.80
N LEU A 151 10.63 2.25 -1.41
CA LEU A 151 11.69 1.85 -2.34
C LEU A 151 11.17 0.89 -3.41
N LEU A 152 10.30 -0.05 -3.03
CA LEU A 152 9.65 -0.97 -3.99
C LEU A 152 8.85 -0.20 -5.04
N ALA A 153 8.04 0.79 -4.62
CA ALA A 153 7.22 1.61 -5.51
C ALA A 153 8.02 2.37 -6.57
N VAL A 154 9.21 2.86 -6.21
CA VAL A 154 10.06 3.64 -7.12
C VAL A 154 10.96 2.74 -7.97
N MET A 155 11.57 1.73 -7.37
CA MET A 155 12.59 0.93 -8.04
C MET A 155 11.99 -0.15 -8.96
N ALA A 156 10.79 -0.65 -8.67
CA ALA A 156 10.16 -1.70 -9.49
C ALA A 156 9.89 -1.25 -10.95
N PRO A 157 9.25 -0.09 -11.24
CA PRO A 157 9.09 0.36 -12.62
C PRO A 157 10.45 0.63 -13.31
N ILE A 158 11.47 1.10 -12.58
CA ILE A 158 12.83 1.28 -13.11
C ILE A 158 13.43 -0.08 -13.52
N ALA A 159 13.35 -1.07 -12.64
CA ALA A 159 13.87 -2.42 -12.88
C ALA A 159 13.22 -3.05 -14.12
N VAL A 160 11.88 -2.98 -14.21
CA VAL A 160 11.11 -3.54 -15.33
C VAL A 160 11.38 -2.77 -16.63
N GLY A 161 11.34 -1.44 -16.60
CA GLY A 161 11.49 -0.61 -17.80
C GLY A 161 12.87 -0.72 -18.44
N PHE A 162 13.94 -0.61 -17.65
CA PHE A 162 15.30 -0.75 -18.19
C PHE A 162 15.71 -2.23 -18.40
N GLY A 163 15.05 -3.18 -17.73
CA GLY A 163 15.38 -4.61 -17.83
C GLY A 163 14.66 -5.33 -18.98
N LEU A 164 13.35 -5.10 -19.11
CA LEU A 164 12.47 -5.81 -20.05
C LEU A 164 12.00 -4.91 -21.21
N GLY A 165 12.12 -3.59 -21.06
CA GLY A 165 11.79 -2.60 -22.07
C GLY A 165 10.49 -1.86 -21.80
N VAL A 166 10.20 -0.91 -22.69
CA VAL A 166 9.07 0.02 -22.54
C VAL A 166 7.71 -0.66 -22.66
N GLY A 167 7.60 -1.70 -23.51
CA GLY A 167 6.39 -2.51 -23.60
C GLY A 167 6.05 -3.21 -22.29
N ALA A 168 7.05 -3.86 -21.69
CA ALA A 168 6.91 -4.56 -20.42
C ALA A 168 6.63 -3.62 -19.26
N LEU A 169 7.20 -2.41 -19.27
CA LEU A 169 6.84 -1.36 -18.31
C LEU A 169 5.37 -0.94 -18.46
N GLY A 170 4.89 -0.73 -19.67
CA GLY A 170 3.48 -0.43 -19.90
C GLY A 170 2.57 -1.54 -19.38
N ALA A 171 2.88 -2.79 -19.71
CA ALA A 171 2.12 -3.95 -19.23
C ALA A 171 2.19 -4.09 -17.69
N TYR A 172 3.33 -3.78 -17.08
CA TYR A 172 3.52 -3.70 -15.62
C TYR A 172 2.60 -2.67 -14.97
N LEU A 173 2.51 -1.46 -15.54
CA LEU A 173 1.62 -0.42 -15.04
C LEU A 173 0.16 -0.86 -15.16
N ALA A 174 -0.23 -1.46 -16.29
CA ALA A 174 -1.57 -2.00 -16.48
C ALA A 174 -1.92 -3.09 -15.45
N GLY A 175 -1.02 -4.05 -15.22
CA GLY A 175 -1.17 -5.09 -14.19
C GLY A 175 -1.30 -4.50 -12.78
N ALA A 176 -0.46 -3.54 -12.44
CA ALA A 176 -0.49 -2.87 -11.14
C ALA A 176 -1.77 -2.06 -10.92
N ILE A 177 -2.29 -1.37 -11.96
CA ILE A 177 -3.56 -0.62 -11.89
C ILE A 177 -4.73 -1.59 -11.69
N GLY A 178 -4.82 -2.63 -12.53
CA GLY A 178 -5.92 -3.59 -12.49
C GLY A 178 -5.98 -4.34 -11.16
N THR A 179 -4.87 -4.96 -10.76
CA THR A 179 -4.79 -5.68 -9.48
C THR A 179 -4.89 -4.74 -8.28
N GLY A 180 -4.24 -3.58 -8.34
CA GLY A 180 -4.26 -2.59 -7.27
C GLY A 180 -5.65 -2.06 -6.97
N THR A 181 -6.44 -1.79 -8.01
CA THR A 181 -7.83 -1.36 -7.85
C THR A 181 -8.66 -2.40 -7.09
N LEU A 182 -8.61 -3.66 -7.55
CA LEU A 182 -9.39 -4.74 -6.94
C LEU A 182 -8.93 -5.01 -5.50
N MET A 183 -7.62 -4.99 -5.26
CA MET A 183 -7.04 -5.20 -3.93
C MET A 183 -7.39 -4.06 -2.97
N ALA A 184 -7.35 -2.81 -3.41
CA ALA A 184 -7.69 -1.65 -2.57
C ALA A 184 -9.16 -1.71 -2.12
N VAL A 185 -10.07 -2.05 -3.03
CA VAL A 185 -11.50 -2.24 -2.73
C VAL A 185 -11.69 -3.42 -1.77
N PHE A 186 -11.06 -4.56 -2.07
CA PHE A 186 -11.16 -5.76 -1.23
C PHE A 186 -10.72 -5.48 0.21
N LEU A 187 -9.51 -4.97 0.42
CA LEU A 187 -8.97 -4.72 1.76
C LEU A 187 -9.80 -3.67 2.52
N SER A 188 -10.20 -2.58 1.85
CA SER A 188 -10.97 -1.52 2.49
C SER A 188 -12.36 -1.99 2.92
N ASN A 189 -13.04 -2.75 2.05
CA ASN A 189 -14.40 -3.24 2.32
C ASN A 189 -14.39 -4.38 3.33
N SER A 190 -13.45 -5.34 3.22
CA SER A 190 -13.34 -6.44 4.19
C SER A 190 -13.06 -5.93 5.60
N GLY A 191 -12.11 -5.01 5.77
CA GLY A 191 -11.85 -4.43 7.09
C GLY A 191 -13.01 -3.58 7.61
N GLY A 192 -13.71 -2.84 6.74
CA GLY A 192 -14.92 -2.10 7.12
C GLY A 192 -16.08 -3.01 7.54
N ALA A 193 -16.23 -4.16 6.87
CA ALA A 193 -17.25 -5.15 7.21
C ALA A 193 -17.01 -5.76 8.59
N TRP A 194 -15.76 -6.08 8.94
CA TRP A 194 -15.43 -6.59 10.28
C TRP A 194 -15.66 -5.55 11.38
N ASP A 195 -15.31 -4.28 11.17
CA ASP A 195 -15.61 -3.21 12.14
C ASP A 195 -17.13 -3.05 12.36
N ASN A 196 -17.90 -3.06 11.28
CA ASN A 196 -19.35 -2.93 11.36
C ASN A 196 -20.00 -4.16 12.02
N ALA A 197 -19.48 -5.37 11.76
CA ALA A 197 -19.93 -6.57 12.43
C ALA A 197 -19.70 -6.49 13.95
N LYS A 198 -18.52 -6.02 14.38
CA LYS A 198 -18.23 -5.78 15.81
C LYS A 198 -19.22 -4.79 16.41
N LYS A 199 -19.45 -3.64 15.76
CA LYS A 199 -20.44 -2.63 16.23
C LYS A 199 -21.85 -3.21 16.36
N MET A 200 -22.30 -4.01 15.40
CA MET A 200 -23.61 -4.67 15.45
C MET A 200 -23.76 -5.61 16.66
N VAL A 201 -22.69 -6.33 17.02
CA VAL A 201 -22.66 -7.16 18.25
C VAL A 201 -22.63 -6.29 19.50
N GLU A 202 -21.84 -5.20 19.51
CA GLU A 202 -21.80 -4.23 20.61
C GLU A 202 -23.17 -3.60 20.90
N ASP A 203 -24.00 -3.41 19.86
CA ASP A 203 -25.37 -2.89 19.93
C ASP A 203 -26.40 -3.93 20.42
N GLY A 204 -25.97 -5.18 20.68
CA GLY A 204 -26.80 -6.20 21.33
C GLY A 204 -27.48 -7.20 20.40
N HIS A 205 -27.31 -7.08 19.07
CA HIS A 205 -27.99 -7.96 18.10
C HIS A 205 -27.52 -9.43 18.17
N HIS A 206 -26.36 -9.72 18.78
CA HIS A 206 -25.82 -11.07 18.95
C HIS A 206 -25.12 -11.26 20.30
N GLY A 207 -25.84 -11.00 21.41
CA GLY A 207 -25.35 -11.27 22.76
C GLY A 207 -24.64 -10.10 23.45
N GLY A 208 -24.35 -9.02 22.73
CA GLY A 208 -23.83 -7.79 23.35
C GLY A 208 -22.37 -7.86 23.77
N LYS A 209 -21.91 -6.82 24.47
CA LYS A 209 -20.54 -6.70 24.97
C LYS A 209 -20.22 -7.83 25.95
N ASN A 210 -18.97 -8.30 25.90
CA ASN A 210 -18.42 -9.41 26.70
C ASN A 210 -18.98 -10.81 26.37
N SER A 211 -19.77 -10.95 25.30
CA SER A 211 -20.16 -12.26 24.78
C SER A 211 -19.04 -12.91 23.96
N ASP A 212 -19.15 -14.21 23.71
CA ASP A 212 -18.24 -14.94 22.82
C ASP A 212 -18.26 -14.37 21.39
N ALA A 213 -19.44 -13.95 20.91
CA ALA A 213 -19.58 -13.26 19.63
C ALA A 213 -18.81 -11.94 19.61
N HIS A 214 -18.87 -11.16 20.70
CA HIS A 214 -18.12 -9.92 20.82
C HIS A 214 -16.61 -10.18 20.77
N ALA A 215 -16.11 -11.17 21.53
CA ALA A 215 -14.71 -11.56 21.47
C ALA A 215 -14.25 -11.98 20.06
N ALA A 216 -15.07 -12.76 19.34
CA ALA A 216 -14.77 -13.18 17.97
C ALA A 216 -14.74 -11.99 16.99
N THR A 217 -15.69 -11.07 17.09
CA THR A 217 -15.73 -9.88 16.22
C THR A 217 -14.61 -8.88 16.52
N ILE A 218 -14.13 -8.77 17.76
CA ILE A 218 -12.92 -8.01 18.08
C ILE A 218 -11.72 -8.57 17.32
N VAL A 219 -11.53 -9.89 17.33
CA VAL A 219 -10.44 -10.53 16.57
C VAL A 219 -10.55 -10.20 15.08
N GLY A 220 -11.75 -10.30 14.50
CA GLY A 220 -12.00 -9.94 13.10
C GLY A 220 -11.65 -8.49 12.78
N ASP A 221 -12.06 -7.54 13.64
CA ASP A 221 -11.74 -6.12 13.47
C ASP A 221 -10.24 -5.85 13.58
N THR A 222 -9.55 -6.53 14.51
CA THR A 222 -8.09 -6.40 14.67
C THR A 222 -7.33 -6.91 13.43
N VAL A 223 -7.87 -7.92 12.73
CA VAL A 223 -7.36 -8.37 11.43
C VAL A 223 -7.69 -7.36 10.32
N GLY A 224 -8.87 -6.72 10.40
CA GLY A 224 -9.37 -5.74 9.44
C GLY A 224 -8.70 -4.36 9.52
N ASP A 225 -8.15 -3.97 10.66
CA ASP A 225 -7.48 -2.68 10.88
C ASP A 225 -6.32 -2.42 9.90
N PRO A 226 -5.30 -3.31 9.78
CA PRO A 226 -4.24 -3.11 8.79
C PRO A 226 -4.76 -3.11 7.35
N PHE A 227 -5.90 -3.75 7.07
CA PHE A 227 -6.49 -3.79 5.74
C PHE A 227 -7.13 -2.45 5.39
N LYS A 228 -8.05 -1.96 6.23
CA LYS A 228 -8.86 -0.78 5.93
C LYS A 228 -8.15 0.53 6.18
N ASP A 229 -7.16 0.57 7.08
CA ASP A 229 -6.52 1.82 7.53
C ASP A 229 -5.04 1.92 7.15
N THR A 230 -4.44 0.87 6.56
CA THR A 230 -3.05 0.93 6.07
C THR A 230 -2.94 0.43 4.64
N ALA A 231 -3.03 -0.89 4.42
CA ALA A 231 -2.72 -1.50 3.13
C ALA A 231 -3.68 -1.07 2.02
N GLY A 232 -5.00 -1.13 2.26
CA GLY A 232 -6.03 -0.75 1.28
C GLY A 232 -5.87 0.68 0.77
N PRO A 233 -5.90 1.69 1.66
CA PRO A 233 -5.70 3.08 1.26
C PRO A 233 -4.32 3.37 0.64
N ALA A 234 -3.25 2.69 1.08
CA ALA A 234 -1.89 2.92 0.61
C ALA A 234 -1.60 2.37 -0.81
N ILE A 235 -2.46 1.49 -1.34
CA ILE A 235 -2.35 1.06 -2.74
C ILE A 235 -2.61 2.22 -3.72
N ASN A 236 -3.49 3.16 -3.36
CA ASN A 236 -3.80 4.32 -4.21
C ASN A 236 -2.56 5.18 -4.51
N PRO A 237 -1.78 5.66 -3.50
CA PRO A 237 -0.54 6.38 -3.76
C PRO A 237 0.53 5.49 -4.40
N LEU A 238 0.59 4.19 -4.09
CA LEU A 238 1.51 3.25 -4.76
C LEU A 238 1.33 3.29 -6.29
N ILE A 239 0.09 3.13 -6.78
CA ILE A 239 -0.23 3.15 -8.22
C ILE A 239 0.19 4.49 -8.83
N LYS A 240 -0.12 5.61 -8.16
CA LYS A 240 0.24 6.96 -8.65
C LYS A 240 1.75 7.14 -8.76
N VAL A 241 2.52 6.72 -7.76
CA VAL A 241 3.98 6.81 -7.76
C VAL A 241 4.57 5.95 -8.88
N MET A 242 4.12 4.70 -9.03
CA MET A 242 4.63 3.81 -10.08
C MET A 242 4.35 4.36 -11.48
N ASN A 243 3.15 4.89 -11.72
CA ASN A 243 2.79 5.51 -13.00
C ASN A 243 3.63 6.76 -13.26
N LEU A 244 3.81 7.63 -12.26
CA LEU A 244 4.60 8.84 -12.39
C LEU A 244 6.07 8.50 -12.68
N VAL A 245 6.66 7.57 -11.95
CA VAL A 245 8.04 7.12 -12.20
C VAL A 245 8.15 6.52 -13.59
N GLY A 246 7.23 5.63 -13.97
CA GLY A 246 7.18 5.02 -15.30
C GLY A 246 7.16 6.08 -16.41
N LEU A 247 6.30 7.08 -16.30
CA LEU A 247 6.20 8.19 -17.24
C LEU A 247 7.51 9.00 -17.34
N LEU A 248 8.13 9.31 -16.20
CA LEU A 248 9.38 10.10 -16.17
C LEU A 248 10.57 9.37 -16.78
N ILE A 249 10.64 8.05 -16.64
CA ILE A 249 11.76 7.26 -17.17
C ILE A 249 11.56 6.80 -18.62
N THR A 250 10.35 6.89 -19.17
CA THR A 250 10.03 6.48 -20.55
C THR A 250 11.00 7.06 -21.59
N PRO A 251 11.26 8.39 -21.62
CA PRO A 251 12.16 8.96 -22.64
C PRO A 251 13.58 8.38 -22.56
N ALA A 252 14.07 8.13 -21.35
CA ALA A 252 15.38 7.54 -21.14
C ALA A 252 15.44 6.08 -21.60
N ILE A 253 14.40 5.28 -21.35
CA ILE A 253 14.32 3.88 -21.81
C ILE A 253 14.31 3.83 -23.34
N VAL A 254 13.48 4.66 -23.98
CA VAL A 254 13.37 4.70 -25.45
C VAL A 254 14.68 5.15 -26.08
N SER A 255 15.30 6.22 -25.56
CA SER A 255 16.59 6.71 -26.04
C SER A 255 17.71 5.66 -25.95
N LEU A 256 17.85 4.98 -24.81
CA LEU A 256 18.88 3.93 -24.64
C LEU A 256 18.61 2.70 -25.50
N ALA A 257 17.35 2.32 -25.68
CA ALA A 257 16.96 1.19 -26.52
C ALA A 257 17.26 1.46 -28.00
N LEU A 258 16.90 2.64 -28.51
CA LEU A 258 17.14 3.02 -29.91
C LEU A 258 18.60 3.38 -30.19
N GLY A 259 19.33 3.90 -29.20
CA GLY A 259 20.75 4.22 -29.29
C GLY A 259 21.72 3.03 -29.10
N GLY A 260 21.21 1.80 -29.05
CA GLY A 260 22.04 0.58 -28.94
C GLY A 260 22.79 0.42 -27.61
N SER A 261 22.46 1.22 -26.59
CA SER A 261 23.16 1.23 -25.29
C SER A 261 22.61 0.17 -24.32
N SER A 262 22.48 -1.07 -24.78
CA SER A 262 21.88 -2.18 -24.01
C SER A 262 22.58 -2.41 -22.67
N SER A 263 23.92 -2.33 -22.61
CA SER A 263 24.69 -2.53 -21.38
C SER A 263 24.34 -1.51 -20.28
N LYS A 264 24.09 -0.24 -20.64
CA LYS A 264 23.71 0.80 -19.66
C LYS A 264 22.33 0.52 -19.07
N SER A 265 21.38 0.10 -19.92
CA SER A 265 20.02 -0.28 -19.49
C SER A 265 20.06 -1.46 -18.53
N THR A 266 20.85 -2.50 -18.84
CA THR A 266 21.01 -3.67 -17.96
C THR A 266 21.62 -3.29 -16.61
N ILE A 267 22.63 -2.40 -16.57
CA ILE A 267 23.23 -1.94 -15.31
C ILE A 267 22.20 -1.21 -14.45
N ILE A 268 21.41 -0.29 -15.02
CA ILE A 268 20.37 0.45 -14.28
C ILE A 268 19.34 -0.53 -13.70
N SER A 269 18.88 -1.49 -14.50
CA SER A 269 17.93 -2.51 -14.06
C SER A 269 18.50 -3.37 -12.92
N LEU A 270 19.74 -3.85 -13.04
CA LEU A 270 20.40 -4.64 -12.00
C LEU A 270 20.55 -3.87 -10.69
N VAL A 271 20.95 -2.59 -10.75
CA VAL A 271 21.04 -1.74 -9.55
C VAL A 271 19.66 -1.59 -8.90
N ALA A 272 18.61 -1.33 -9.67
CA ALA A 272 17.25 -1.23 -9.13
C ALA A 272 16.80 -2.54 -8.45
N VAL A 273 17.08 -3.70 -9.07
CA VAL A 273 16.78 -5.02 -8.48
C VAL A 273 17.57 -5.25 -7.20
N VAL A 274 18.86 -4.91 -7.16
CA VAL A 274 19.70 -5.03 -5.96
C VAL A 274 19.16 -4.16 -4.82
N VAL A 275 18.70 -2.94 -5.11
CA VAL A 275 18.08 -2.05 -4.12
C VAL A 275 16.79 -2.67 -3.57
N ILE A 276 15.93 -3.23 -4.43
CA ILE A 276 14.70 -3.91 -4.00
C ILE A 276 15.03 -5.11 -3.12
N ILE A 277 15.93 -6.00 -3.57
CA ILE A 277 16.31 -7.19 -2.83
C ILE A 277 16.95 -6.80 -1.48
N GLY A 278 17.82 -5.80 -1.47
CA GLY A 278 18.44 -5.28 -0.24
C GLY A 278 17.39 -4.74 0.74
N ALA A 279 16.40 -4.00 0.25
CA ALA A 279 15.29 -3.50 1.07
C ALA A 279 14.44 -4.65 1.64
N LEU A 280 14.11 -5.67 0.83
CA LEU A 280 13.34 -6.82 1.27
C LEU A 280 14.10 -7.70 2.28
N ILE A 281 15.40 -7.93 2.07
CA ILE A 281 16.25 -8.67 3.02
C ILE A 281 16.34 -7.91 4.34
N ARG A 282 16.53 -6.58 4.29
CA ARG A 282 16.54 -5.74 5.48
C ARG A 282 15.22 -5.85 6.24
N ASN A 283 14.08 -5.77 5.55
CA ASN A 283 12.76 -5.93 6.20
C ASN A 283 12.61 -7.31 6.86
N ARG A 284 13.00 -8.39 6.16
CA ARG A 284 12.93 -9.77 6.68
C ARG A 284 13.81 -10.01 7.91
N ARG A 285 15.07 -9.59 7.90
CA ARG A 285 15.99 -9.75 9.05
C ARG A 285 15.48 -9.04 10.29
N GLN A 286 14.77 -7.94 10.09
CA GLN A 286 14.17 -7.17 11.17
C GLN A 286 12.92 -7.84 11.73
N ALA A 287 12.14 -8.55 10.90
CA ALA A 287 11.00 -9.34 11.37
C ALA A 287 11.40 -10.46 12.37
N THR A 288 12.57 -11.07 12.20
CA THR A 288 13.09 -12.10 13.11
C THR A 288 13.69 -11.56 14.41
N SER A 289 13.87 -10.25 14.55
CA SER A 289 14.45 -9.64 15.77
C SER A 289 13.44 -9.36 16.88
N ILE A 290 12.15 -9.57 16.62
CA ILE A 290 11.11 -9.59 17.65
C ILE A 290 11.05 -11.00 18.20
N SER A 291 12.10 -11.43 18.89
CA SER A 291 11.99 -12.55 19.84
C SER A 291 11.41 -11.98 21.12
N ILE A 292 10.23 -12.50 21.48
CA ILE A 292 9.55 -12.30 22.77
C ILE A 292 10.52 -12.52 23.92
#